data_AF-K9TPX5-F1
#
_entry.id   AF-K9TPX5-F1
#
_cell.length_a   1.000
_cell.length_b   1.000
_cell.length_c   1.000
_cell.angle_alpha   90.00
_cell.angle_beta   90.00
_cell.angle_gamma   90.00
#
_symmetry.space_group_name_H-M   'P 1'
#
loop_
_entity.id
_entity.type
_entity.pdbx_description
1 polymer ?
#
loop_
_entity_poly.entity_id
_entity_poly.type
_entity_poly.pdbx_seq_one_letter_code
_entity_poly.pdbx_strand_id
1 'polypeptide(L)'
;MGTTIQTSSKDRLEKAWQALQGAQDLQEDRIRFGLDHVNLYVEDVEGDWLETWGEGQEWQNPVNLGKWFQERFEPGWQAIDEVFCPQEDSLAVIRETAGVKRAKTLQLGHENSKHCPIALIVTIKAESHGETGVLVQVYPTGDRPELPAGLQLALLSHHGDRLHEVVARNADSGLQMELSGQPGERYSIQVTLERDRVTEEFVI
;
A
#
# COMPACT_ATOMS: atom_id res chain seq x y z
N MET A 1 29.58 6.76 25.04
CA MET A 1 29.20 7.96 25.81
C MET A 1 28.37 8.81 24.88
N GLY A 2 27.03 8.76 25.02
CA GLY A 2 26.10 9.45 24.13
C GLY A 2 25.90 10.92 24.52
N THR A 3 25.50 11.74 23.56
CA THR A 3 24.94 13.07 23.83
C THR A 3 23.68 13.23 22.99
N THR A 4 22.52 13.09 23.63
CA THR A 4 21.20 13.42 23.10
C THR A 4 21.02 14.93 23.16
N ILE A 5 20.76 15.58 22.03
CA ILE A 5 20.32 16.99 22.00
C ILE A 5 18.80 17.00 22.19
N GLN A 6 18.36 17.39 23.39
CA GLN A 6 16.98 17.80 23.64
C GLN A 6 16.77 19.21 23.08
N THR A 7 16.23 19.33 21.87
CA THR A 7 15.63 20.60 21.43
C THR A 7 14.38 20.86 22.29
N SER A 8 14.47 21.87 23.15
CA SER A 8 13.43 22.25 24.11
C SER A 8 12.10 22.53 23.42
N SER A 9 11.03 21.92 23.93
CA SER A 9 9.67 22.01 23.38
C SER A 9 9.14 23.45 23.25
N LYS A 10 9.69 24.41 24.01
CA LYS A 10 9.35 25.83 23.88
C LYS A 10 9.79 26.42 22.54
N ASP A 11 10.99 26.07 22.08
CA ASP A 11 11.55 26.56 20.83
C ASP A 11 10.75 26.09 19.61
N ARG A 12 10.23 24.86 19.69
CA ARG A 12 9.36 24.26 18.68
C ARG A 12 7.96 24.91 18.66
N LEU A 13 7.42 25.25 19.83
CA LEU A 13 6.14 25.94 19.95
C LEU A 13 6.21 27.36 19.39
N GLU A 14 7.30 28.07 19.64
CA GLU A 14 7.48 29.45 19.14
C GLU A 14 7.64 29.47 17.61
N LYS A 15 8.40 28.51 17.06
CA LYS A 15 8.52 28.33 15.61
C LYS A 15 7.20 27.93 14.93
N ALA A 16 6.41 27.05 15.58
CA ALA A 16 5.09 26.68 15.07
C ALA A 16 4.12 27.87 15.09
N TRP A 17 4.21 28.75 16.10
CA TRP A 17 3.37 29.94 16.19
C TRP A 17 3.71 30.97 15.10
N GLN A 18 5.00 31.17 14.81
CA GLN A 18 5.43 32.04 13.71
C GLN A 18 4.98 31.52 12.34
N ALA A 19 5.08 30.21 12.10
CA ALA A 19 4.62 29.61 10.84
C ALA A 19 3.11 29.74 10.66
N LEU A 20 2.33 29.60 11.74
CA LEU A 20 0.88 29.79 11.72
C LEU A 20 0.49 31.24 11.43
N GLN A 21 1.19 32.21 12.02
CA GLN A 21 0.94 33.63 11.71
C GLN A 21 1.23 33.94 10.24
N GLY A 22 2.35 33.47 9.69
CA GLY A 22 2.66 33.66 8.27
C GLY A 22 1.63 33.04 7.31
N ALA A 23 1.07 31.88 7.68
CA ALA A 23 0.00 31.23 6.90
C ALA A 23 -1.34 31.99 7.01
N GLN A 24 -1.63 32.59 8.16
CA GLN A 24 -2.84 33.36 8.41
C GLN A 24 -2.82 34.69 7.65
N ASP A 25 -1.68 35.38 7.63
CA ASP A 25 -1.45 36.60 6.85
C ASP A 25 -1.55 36.33 5.34
N LEU A 26 -1.00 35.19 4.86
CA LEU A 26 -1.13 34.77 3.46
C LEU A 26 -2.59 34.49 3.04
N GLN A 27 -3.41 33.97 3.96
CA GLN A 27 -4.85 33.81 3.71
C GLN A 27 -5.57 35.16 3.59
N GLU A 28 -5.24 36.14 4.44
CA GLU A 28 -5.85 37.47 4.38
C GLU A 28 -5.43 38.24 3.12
N ASP A 29 -4.16 38.18 2.74
CA ASP A 29 -3.67 38.85 1.53
C ASP A 29 -4.22 38.22 0.24
N ARG A 30 -4.45 36.89 0.23
CA ARG A 30 -5.13 36.21 -0.88
C ARG A 30 -6.59 36.63 -1.03
N ILE A 31 -7.28 36.92 0.08
CA ILE A 31 -8.65 37.45 0.08
C ILE A 31 -8.67 38.91 -0.41
N ARG A 32 -7.63 39.68 -0.10
CA ARG A 32 -7.59 41.12 -0.34
C ARG A 32 -7.05 41.53 -1.72
N PHE A 33 -6.07 40.81 -2.26
CA PHE A 33 -5.35 41.23 -3.48
C PHE A 33 -5.36 40.19 -4.62
N GLY A 34 -5.91 39.00 -4.40
CA GLY A 34 -5.94 37.93 -5.41
C GLY A 34 -4.58 37.24 -5.63
N LEU A 35 -4.50 36.31 -6.58
CA LEU A 35 -3.38 35.36 -6.75
C LEU A 35 -2.03 35.95 -7.23
N ASP A 36 -1.93 37.27 -7.41
CA ASP A 36 -0.79 37.90 -8.11
C ASP A 36 0.37 38.32 -7.18
N HIS A 37 0.42 37.85 -5.93
CA HIS A 37 1.43 38.33 -4.97
C HIS A 37 2.11 37.24 -4.13
N VAL A 38 2.38 36.08 -4.73
CA VAL A 38 3.19 35.04 -4.08
C VAL A 38 4.63 35.11 -4.58
N ASN A 39 5.44 36.03 -4.03
CA ASN A 39 6.90 35.87 -4.09
C ASN A 39 7.69 36.65 -3.02
N LEU A 40 7.20 36.79 -1.79
CA LEU A 40 7.93 37.56 -0.77
C LEU A 40 7.95 36.99 0.66
N TYR A 41 7.69 35.69 0.84
CA TYR A 41 7.62 35.08 2.17
C TYR A 41 8.36 33.73 2.29
N VAL A 42 9.45 33.54 1.55
CA VAL A 42 10.42 32.47 1.86
C VAL A 42 11.82 33.04 1.70
N GLU A 43 12.36 33.61 2.77
CA GLU A 43 13.81 33.65 2.95
C GLU A 43 14.09 33.17 4.39
N ASP A 44 14.97 32.17 4.47
CA ASP A 44 15.44 31.44 5.64
C ASP A 44 14.50 30.42 6.32
N VAL A 45 14.28 29.30 5.63
CA VAL A 45 14.10 27.99 6.28
C VAL A 45 15.27 27.08 5.87
N GLU A 46 16.50 27.43 6.28
CA GLU A 46 17.62 26.48 6.33
C GLU A 46 17.46 25.53 7.52
N GLY A 47 16.45 24.67 7.46
CA GLY A 47 16.35 23.61 8.43
C GLY A 47 15.35 22.58 7.97
N ASP A 48 15.83 21.57 7.26
CA ASP A 48 15.32 20.20 7.02
C ASP A 48 13.80 19.98 6.92
N TRP A 49 13.00 21.04 6.77
CA TRP A 49 11.56 20.94 6.64
C TRP A 49 11.24 20.38 5.27
N LEU A 50 11.96 20.76 4.21
CA LEU A 50 11.72 20.17 2.89
C LEU A 50 12.25 18.74 2.72
N GLU A 51 13.17 18.28 3.58
CA GLU A 51 13.74 16.93 3.49
C GLU A 51 12.78 15.89 4.10
N THR A 52 11.99 16.25 5.12
CA THR A 52 11.13 15.26 5.83
C THR A 52 9.66 15.29 5.39
N TRP A 53 9.19 16.33 4.70
CA TRP A 53 7.82 16.35 4.15
C TRP A 53 7.77 15.60 2.81
N GLY A 54 7.87 14.27 2.88
CA GLY A 54 7.86 13.36 1.73
C GLY A 54 8.54 12.02 2.02
N GLU A 55 9.33 11.93 3.08
CA GLU A 55 9.98 10.69 3.50
C GLU A 55 8.97 9.73 4.15
N GLY A 56 8.31 8.96 3.30
CA GLY A 56 7.41 7.87 3.69
C GLY A 56 6.35 7.51 2.65
N GLN A 57 6.19 8.29 1.58
CA GLN A 57 5.42 7.86 0.42
C GLN A 57 6.40 7.56 -0.69
N GLU A 58 6.92 6.33 -0.69
CA GLU A 58 7.42 5.74 -1.92
C GLU A 58 6.30 5.89 -2.96
N TRP A 59 6.53 6.67 -4.00
CA TRP A 59 5.64 6.77 -5.14
C TRP A 59 5.70 5.45 -5.91
N GLN A 60 5.19 4.37 -5.31
CA GLN A 60 5.01 3.12 -6.02
C GLN A 60 3.91 3.37 -7.05
N ASN A 61 4.29 3.30 -8.32
CA ASN A 61 3.37 3.43 -9.42
C ASN A 61 2.31 2.33 -9.30
N PRO A 62 1.01 2.62 -9.48
CA PRO A 62 -0.02 1.59 -9.36
C PRO A 62 0.25 0.42 -10.30
N VAL A 63 -0.02 -0.78 -9.79
CA VAL A 63 0.08 -2.02 -10.56
C VAL A 63 -0.99 -2.00 -11.63
N ASN A 64 -0.58 -2.01 -12.91
CA ASN A 64 -1.51 -1.93 -14.02
C ASN A 64 -1.89 -3.33 -14.50
N LEU A 65 -3.07 -3.79 -14.08
CA LEU A 65 -3.58 -5.11 -14.42
C LEU A 65 -3.90 -5.23 -15.91
N GLY A 66 -4.29 -4.15 -16.59
CA GLY A 66 -4.41 -4.12 -18.05
C GLY A 66 -3.12 -4.51 -18.79
N LYS A 67 -1.93 -4.21 -18.25
CA LYS A 67 -0.64 -4.63 -18.84
C LYS A 67 -0.37 -6.12 -18.67
N TRP A 68 -0.94 -6.77 -17.66
CA TRP A 68 -0.68 -8.19 -17.41
C TRP A 68 -1.25 -9.07 -18.51
N PHE A 69 -2.35 -8.65 -19.18
CA PHE A 69 -2.85 -9.30 -20.39
C PHE A 69 -1.84 -9.28 -21.56
N GLN A 70 -0.85 -8.39 -21.52
CA GLN A 70 0.24 -8.28 -22.50
C GLN A 70 1.55 -8.90 -21.97
N GLU A 71 1.48 -9.71 -20.91
CA GLU A 71 2.64 -10.31 -20.24
C GLU A 71 3.68 -9.30 -19.75
N ARG A 72 3.22 -8.09 -19.40
CA ARG A 72 4.07 -7.04 -18.81
C ARG A 72 3.70 -6.87 -17.34
N PHE A 73 4.69 -7.01 -16.48
CA PHE A 73 4.50 -7.05 -15.03
C PHE A 73 5.38 -6.01 -14.34
N GLU A 74 4.84 -5.43 -13.27
CA GLU A 74 5.51 -4.47 -12.40
C GLU A 74 6.58 -5.17 -11.52
N PRO A 75 7.61 -4.43 -11.05
CA PRO A 75 8.65 -4.99 -10.21
C PRO A 75 8.08 -5.61 -8.92
N GLY A 76 8.62 -6.76 -8.52
CA GLY A 76 8.17 -7.54 -7.36
C GLY A 76 7.08 -8.57 -7.67
N TRP A 77 6.38 -8.44 -8.80
CA TRP A 77 5.41 -9.42 -9.27
C TRP A 77 6.08 -10.53 -10.07
N GLN A 78 6.10 -11.73 -9.50
CA GLN A 78 6.80 -12.91 -10.02
C GLN A 78 5.81 -14.02 -10.37
N ALA A 79 6.28 -15.06 -11.07
CA ALA A 79 5.45 -16.23 -11.34
C ALA A 79 5.12 -16.97 -10.03
N ILE A 80 4.00 -17.70 -10.00
CA ILE A 80 3.60 -18.47 -8.82
C ILE A 80 4.68 -19.49 -8.44
N ASP A 81 5.29 -20.15 -9.44
CA ASP A 81 6.38 -21.12 -9.25
C ASP A 81 7.71 -20.51 -8.79
N GLU A 82 7.88 -19.19 -8.87
CA GLU A 82 9.06 -18.50 -8.33
C GLU A 82 8.86 -18.13 -6.84
N VAL A 83 7.63 -17.81 -6.45
CA VAL A 83 7.28 -17.49 -5.06
C VAL A 83 7.08 -18.75 -4.23
N PHE A 84 6.56 -19.82 -4.84
CA PHE A 84 6.27 -21.08 -4.18
C PHE A 84 7.02 -22.25 -4.82
N CYS A 85 7.46 -23.20 -4.00
CA CYS A 85 8.09 -24.40 -4.50
C CYS A 85 7.05 -25.28 -5.24
N PRO A 86 7.40 -25.91 -6.39
CA PRO A 86 6.46 -26.73 -7.17
C PRO A 86 5.86 -27.95 -6.47
N GLN A 87 6.34 -28.28 -5.27
CA GLN A 87 5.99 -29.49 -4.53
C GLN A 87 4.86 -29.29 -3.52
N GLU A 88 4.31 -28.08 -3.39
CA GLU A 88 3.24 -27.79 -2.43
C GLU A 88 1.84 -28.10 -3.01
N ASP A 89 1.23 -29.18 -2.53
CA ASP A 89 -0.14 -29.60 -2.88
C ASP A 89 -1.21 -28.53 -2.57
N SER A 90 -0.96 -27.68 -1.57
CA SER A 90 -1.88 -26.60 -1.16
C SER A 90 -2.14 -25.55 -2.25
N LEU A 91 -1.31 -25.51 -3.29
CA LEU A 91 -1.39 -24.53 -4.38
C LEU A 91 -2.10 -25.06 -5.63
N ALA A 92 -2.58 -26.31 -5.63
CA ALA A 92 -3.31 -26.89 -6.76
C ALA A 92 -4.48 -26.00 -7.19
N VAL A 93 -5.25 -25.49 -6.22
CA VAL A 93 -6.38 -24.58 -6.46
C VAL A 93 -5.95 -23.28 -7.16
N ILE A 94 -4.77 -22.76 -6.81
CA ILE A 94 -4.22 -21.54 -7.40
C ILE A 94 -3.70 -21.81 -8.80
N ARG A 95 -3.17 -23.01 -9.07
CA ARG A 95 -2.72 -23.41 -10.41
C ARG A 95 -3.90 -23.66 -11.35
N GLU A 96 -5.01 -24.18 -10.83
CA GLU A 96 -6.21 -24.53 -11.59
C GLU A 96 -7.09 -23.33 -11.98
N THR A 97 -6.98 -22.18 -11.31
CA THR A 97 -7.73 -20.98 -11.71
C THR A 97 -7.37 -20.54 -13.14
N ALA A 98 -8.34 -20.11 -13.94
CA ALA A 98 -8.05 -19.57 -15.27
C ALA A 98 -7.67 -18.09 -15.18
N GLY A 99 -6.70 -17.64 -15.99
CA GLY A 99 -6.29 -16.24 -16.05
C GLY A 99 -4.78 -16.01 -15.95
N VAL A 100 -4.37 -14.75 -16.07
CA VAL A 100 -2.97 -14.33 -15.86
C VAL A 100 -2.77 -14.15 -14.37
N LYS A 101 -1.72 -14.77 -13.81
CA LYS A 101 -1.48 -14.79 -12.36
C LYS A 101 -0.08 -14.31 -12.05
N ARG A 102 0.03 -13.48 -11.01
CA ARG A 102 1.31 -13.10 -10.43
C ARG A 102 1.22 -13.10 -8.92
N ALA A 103 2.36 -13.38 -8.30
CA ALA A 103 2.52 -13.35 -6.86
C ALA A 103 3.58 -12.32 -6.47
N LYS A 104 3.33 -11.62 -5.37
CA LYS A 104 4.28 -10.73 -4.72
C LYS A 104 4.49 -11.24 -3.29
N THR A 105 5.73 -11.54 -2.92
CA THR A 105 6.07 -11.91 -1.56
C THR A 105 6.04 -10.66 -0.69
N LEU A 106 5.22 -10.67 0.35
CA LEU A 106 5.13 -9.62 1.36
C LEU A 106 5.67 -10.15 2.68
N GLN A 107 6.48 -9.33 3.35
CA GLN A 107 6.97 -9.64 4.68
C GLN A 107 6.14 -8.85 5.68
N LEU A 108 5.31 -9.56 6.47
CA LEU A 108 4.58 -8.96 7.58
C LEU A 108 5.21 -9.36 8.91
N GLY A 109 5.18 -8.45 9.88
CA GLY A 109 5.73 -8.64 11.21
C GLY A 109 6.94 -7.74 11.47
N HIS A 110 6.93 -7.10 12.64
CA HIS A 110 7.99 -6.22 13.12
C HIS A 110 9.25 -6.97 13.59
N GLU A 111 10.35 -6.24 13.77
CA GLU A 111 11.70 -6.73 14.14
C GLU A 111 11.76 -7.61 15.41
N ASN A 112 10.75 -7.49 16.29
CA ASN A 112 10.61 -8.27 17.53
C ASN A 112 9.57 -9.41 17.45
N SER A 113 8.88 -9.52 16.33
CA SER A 113 7.90 -10.57 16.04
C SER A 113 8.51 -11.56 15.04
N LYS A 114 8.04 -12.82 15.04
CA LYS A 114 8.45 -13.75 13.97
C LYS A 114 7.97 -13.18 12.64
N HIS A 115 8.91 -12.85 11.76
CA HIS A 115 8.64 -12.51 10.37
C HIS A 115 7.72 -13.57 9.76
N CYS A 116 6.53 -13.16 9.34
CA CYS A 116 5.53 -14.00 8.67
C CYS A 116 5.55 -13.65 7.19
N PRO A 117 6.33 -14.37 6.36
CA PRO A 117 6.30 -14.16 4.93
C PRO A 117 4.99 -14.72 4.39
N ILE A 118 4.30 -13.92 3.59
CA ILE A 118 3.07 -14.28 2.90
C ILE A 118 3.24 -13.96 1.41
N ALA A 119 2.49 -14.62 0.55
CA ALA A 119 2.34 -14.20 -0.84
C ALA A 119 0.99 -13.52 -1.02
N LEU A 120 1.00 -12.35 -1.65
CA LEU A 120 -0.17 -11.78 -2.28
C LEU A 120 -0.21 -12.26 -3.72
N ILE A 121 -1.27 -12.97 -4.07
CA ILE A 121 -1.48 -13.54 -5.39
C ILE A 121 -2.65 -12.81 -6.03
N VAL A 122 -2.45 -12.34 -7.24
CA VAL A 122 -3.50 -11.69 -8.02
C VAL A 122 -3.64 -12.45 -9.32
N THR A 123 -4.88 -12.86 -9.60
CA THR A 123 -5.28 -13.52 -10.85
C THR A 123 -6.26 -12.62 -11.56
N ILE A 124 -5.99 -12.31 -12.82
CA ILE A 124 -6.90 -11.54 -13.65
C ILE A 124 -7.46 -12.40 -14.78
N LYS A 125 -8.75 -12.21 -15.06
CA LYS A 125 -9.46 -12.85 -16.16
C LYS A 125 -10.28 -11.80 -16.90
N ALA A 126 -10.26 -11.86 -18.23
CA ALA A 126 -11.18 -11.06 -19.03
C ALA A 126 -12.60 -11.62 -18.84
N GLU A 127 -13.53 -10.77 -18.45
CA GLU A 127 -14.93 -11.12 -18.27
C GLU A 127 -15.80 -10.64 -19.45
N SER A 128 -17.08 -11.02 -19.42
CA SER A 128 -18.04 -10.55 -20.40
C SER A 128 -18.20 -9.02 -20.30
N HIS A 129 -18.61 -8.37 -21.38
CA HIS A 129 -18.81 -6.90 -21.43
C HIS A 129 -17.56 -6.02 -21.26
N GLY A 130 -16.35 -6.60 -21.32
CA GLY A 130 -15.09 -5.83 -21.22
C GLY A 130 -14.64 -5.56 -19.79
N GLU A 131 -15.29 -6.19 -18.81
CA GLU A 131 -14.87 -6.17 -17.42
C GLU A 131 -13.63 -7.04 -17.21
N THR A 132 -12.84 -6.69 -16.20
CA THR A 132 -11.75 -7.52 -15.72
C THR A 132 -12.12 -8.06 -14.35
N GLY A 133 -12.26 -9.38 -14.27
CA GLY A 133 -12.39 -10.09 -13.01
C GLY A 133 -11.00 -10.21 -12.37
N VAL A 134 -10.89 -9.80 -11.11
CA VAL A 134 -9.68 -9.86 -10.32
C VAL A 134 -9.93 -10.70 -9.08
N LEU A 135 -9.19 -11.79 -8.96
CA LEU A 135 -9.17 -12.66 -7.79
C LEU A 135 -7.87 -12.39 -7.03
N VAL A 136 -8.01 -11.90 -5.81
CA VAL A 136 -6.92 -11.63 -4.89
C VAL A 136 -6.90 -12.72 -3.82
N GLN A 137 -5.75 -13.35 -3.64
CA GLN A 137 -5.55 -14.42 -2.67
C GLN A 137 -4.31 -14.17 -1.84
N VAL A 138 -4.33 -14.59 -0.57
CA VAL A 138 -3.19 -14.51 0.32
C VAL A 138 -2.92 -15.88 0.91
N TYR A 139 -1.68 -16.33 0.80
CA TYR A 139 -1.21 -17.61 1.31
C TYR A 139 0.09 -17.44 2.09
N PRO A 140 0.35 -18.26 3.12
CA PRO A 140 1.64 -18.25 3.80
C PRO A 140 2.72 -18.81 2.86
N THR A 141 3.91 -18.23 2.87
CA THR A 141 5.08 -18.73 2.10
C THR A 141 6.19 -19.26 2.99
N GLY A 142 5.96 -19.36 4.30
CA GLY A 142 6.91 -19.91 5.26
C GLY A 142 6.62 -21.37 5.60
N ASP A 143 7.37 -21.93 6.55
CA ASP A 143 7.19 -23.32 7.00
C ASP A 143 5.84 -23.62 7.68
N ARG A 144 4.99 -22.60 7.90
CA ARG A 144 3.67 -22.76 8.50
C ARG A 144 2.61 -22.81 7.41
N PRO A 145 1.79 -23.86 7.35
CA PRO A 145 0.75 -24.01 6.32
C PRO A 145 -0.50 -23.15 6.59
N GLU A 146 -0.54 -22.43 7.71
CA GLU A 146 -1.70 -21.67 8.17
C GLU A 146 -1.37 -20.18 8.26
N LEU A 147 -2.34 -19.35 7.90
CA LEU A 147 -2.26 -17.91 8.10
C LEU A 147 -2.34 -17.56 9.59
N PRO A 148 -1.62 -16.51 10.03
CA PRO A 148 -1.74 -16.03 11.39
C PRO A 148 -3.17 -15.50 11.64
N ALA A 149 -3.75 -15.92 12.76
CA ALA A 149 -5.09 -15.47 13.14
C ALA A 149 -5.13 -13.95 13.28
N GLY A 150 -6.15 -13.32 12.69
CA GLY A 150 -6.29 -11.88 12.67
C GLY A 150 -5.57 -11.18 11.50
N LEU A 151 -4.95 -11.91 10.57
CA LEU A 151 -4.54 -11.33 9.29
C LEU A 151 -5.77 -10.81 8.54
N GLN A 152 -5.74 -9.56 8.11
CA GLN A 152 -6.84 -8.90 7.42
C GLN A 152 -6.43 -8.58 5.98
N LEU A 153 -7.31 -8.87 5.04
CA LEU A 153 -7.21 -8.46 3.64
C LEU A 153 -8.40 -7.55 3.35
N ALA A 154 -8.11 -6.28 3.07
CA ALA A 154 -9.11 -5.25 2.84
C ALA A 154 -8.97 -4.65 1.43
N LEU A 155 -10.10 -4.45 0.78
CA LEU A 155 -10.22 -3.67 -0.45
C LEU A 155 -10.58 -2.23 -0.07
N LEU A 156 -9.78 -1.29 -0.54
CA LEU A 156 -9.96 0.14 -0.37
C LEU A 156 -10.31 0.80 -1.72
N SER A 157 -11.21 1.79 -1.69
CA SER A 157 -11.48 2.65 -2.83
C SER A 157 -10.27 3.55 -3.15
N HIS A 158 -10.26 4.20 -4.31
CA HIS A 158 -9.26 5.23 -4.63
C HIS A 158 -9.20 6.43 -3.65
N HIS A 159 -10.21 6.57 -2.78
CA HIS A 159 -10.24 7.61 -1.74
C HIS A 159 -9.73 7.08 -0.38
N GLY A 160 -9.36 5.80 -0.32
CA GLY A 160 -8.94 5.13 0.90
C GLY A 160 -10.09 4.58 1.75
N ASP A 161 -11.33 4.65 1.28
CA ASP A 161 -12.48 4.08 1.99
C ASP A 161 -12.46 2.56 1.94
N ARG A 162 -12.64 1.89 3.07
CA ARG A 162 -12.70 0.42 3.11
C ARG A 162 -14.02 -0.08 2.53
N LEU A 163 -13.95 -0.72 1.37
CA LEU A 163 -15.10 -1.27 0.63
C LEU A 163 -15.43 -2.71 1.05
N HIS A 164 -14.39 -3.54 1.22
CA HIS A 164 -14.55 -4.94 1.60
C HIS A 164 -13.40 -5.40 2.48
N GLU A 165 -13.64 -6.42 3.31
CA GLU A 165 -12.63 -6.96 4.21
C GLU A 165 -12.91 -8.44 4.50
N VAL A 166 -11.85 -9.24 4.47
CA VAL A 166 -11.84 -10.63 4.94
C VAL A 166 -10.73 -10.81 5.97
N VAL A 167 -10.98 -11.61 7.01
CA VAL A 167 -10.05 -11.80 8.13
C VAL A 167 -9.79 -13.29 8.32
N ALA A 168 -8.52 -13.66 8.42
CA ALA A 168 -8.06 -15.02 8.66
C ALA A 168 -8.46 -15.46 10.06
N ARG A 169 -9.11 -16.62 10.12
CA ARG A 169 -9.47 -17.34 11.34
C ARG A 169 -8.38 -18.35 11.66
N ASN A 170 -8.42 -18.89 12.89
CA ASN A 170 -7.53 -19.99 13.25
C ASN A 170 -7.74 -21.16 12.28
N ALA A 171 -6.64 -21.72 11.77
CA ALA A 171 -6.57 -22.81 10.78
C ALA A 171 -6.95 -22.44 9.34
N ASP A 172 -7.14 -21.16 8.99
CA ASP A 172 -7.28 -20.77 7.59
C ASP A 172 -5.94 -20.92 6.86
N SER A 173 -5.92 -21.75 5.82
CA SER A 173 -4.74 -21.94 4.97
C SER A 173 -4.53 -20.82 3.94
N GLY A 174 -5.56 -20.02 3.68
CA GLY A 174 -5.53 -18.92 2.72
C GLY A 174 -6.74 -18.00 2.86
N LEU A 175 -6.57 -16.75 2.46
CA LEU A 175 -7.66 -15.79 2.27
C LEU A 175 -7.88 -15.56 0.78
N GLN A 176 -9.12 -15.29 0.41
CA GLN A 176 -9.46 -14.93 -0.96
C GLN A 176 -10.53 -13.86 -1.02
N MET A 177 -10.47 -13.05 -2.06
CA MET A 177 -11.43 -12.00 -2.38
C MET A 177 -11.54 -11.90 -3.89
N GLU A 178 -12.77 -11.91 -4.41
CA GLU A 178 -13.05 -11.69 -5.82
C GLU A 178 -13.71 -10.33 -5.99
N LEU A 179 -13.25 -9.58 -6.98
CA LEU A 179 -13.83 -8.32 -7.41
C LEU A 179 -13.81 -8.27 -8.94
N SER A 180 -14.67 -7.44 -9.53
CA SER A 180 -14.64 -7.13 -10.94
C SER A 180 -14.62 -5.61 -11.11
N GLY A 181 -14.08 -5.15 -12.23
CA GLY A 181 -14.06 -3.73 -12.51
C GLY A 181 -13.77 -3.40 -13.97
N GLN A 182 -13.91 -2.13 -14.29
CA GLN A 182 -13.74 -1.57 -15.62
C GLN A 182 -12.30 -1.05 -15.82
N PRO A 183 -11.78 -1.08 -17.06
CA PRO A 183 -10.49 -0.46 -17.37
C PRO A 183 -10.43 1.01 -16.93
N GLY A 184 -9.38 1.36 -16.17
CA GLY A 184 -9.15 2.67 -15.59
C GLY A 184 -9.62 2.82 -14.14
N GLU A 185 -10.38 1.87 -13.59
CA GLU A 185 -10.75 1.89 -12.17
C GLU A 185 -9.54 1.66 -11.28
N ARG A 186 -9.50 2.40 -10.16
CA ARG A 186 -8.41 2.36 -9.18
C ARG A 186 -8.92 1.92 -7.83
N TYR A 187 -8.14 1.05 -7.19
CA TYR A 187 -8.39 0.58 -5.83
C TYR A 187 -7.07 0.20 -5.18
N SER A 188 -7.10 -0.03 -3.87
CA SER A 188 -5.93 -0.52 -3.15
C SER A 188 -6.29 -1.78 -2.37
N ILE A 189 -5.38 -2.75 -2.37
CA ILE A 189 -5.47 -3.92 -1.49
C ILE A 189 -4.56 -3.67 -0.31
N GLN A 190 -5.13 -3.72 0.87
CA GLN A 190 -4.41 -3.59 2.13
C GLN A 190 -4.38 -4.92 2.86
N VAL A 191 -3.18 -5.40 3.16
CA VAL A 191 -2.96 -6.56 4.01
C VAL A 191 -2.45 -6.08 5.37
N THR A 192 -3.15 -6.40 6.44
CA THR A 192 -2.83 -5.94 7.80
C THR A 192 -2.68 -7.12 8.75
N LEU A 193 -1.62 -7.13 9.54
CA LEU A 193 -1.40 -8.09 10.62
C LEU A 193 -0.99 -7.34 11.89
N GLU A 194 -1.84 -7.39 12.91
CA GLU A 194 -1.66 -6.68 14.19
C GLU A 194 -1.47 -5.16 14.03
N ARG A 195 -0.24 -4.70 13.81
CA ARG A 195 0.14 -3.29 13.61
C ARG A 195 0.84 -3.03 12.28
N ASP A 196 1.32 -4.09 11.64
CA ASP A 196 1.97 -4.00 10.34
C ASP A 196 0.92 -4.01 9.25
N ARG A 197 1.10 -3.14 8.25
CA ARG A 197 0.22 -3.06 7.09
C ARG A 197 1.03 -2.84 5.83
N VAL A 198 0.62 -3.52 4.78
CA VAL A 198 1.13 -3.34 3.43
C VAL A 198 -0.06 -2.95 2.56
N THR A 199 0.09 -1.89 1.78
CA THR A 199 -0.95 -1.43 0.86
C THR A 199 -0.37 -1.44 -0.54
N GLU A 200 -1.04 -2.13 -1.45
CA GLU A 200 -0.70 -2.19 -2.87
C GLU A 200 -1.81 -1.49 -3.66
N GLU A 201 -1.43 -0.54 -4.53
CA GLU A 201 -2.39 0.15 -5.39
C GLU A 201 -2.47 -0.54 -6.76
N PHE A 202 -3.70 -0.68 -7.26
CA PHE A 202 -4.00 -1.32 -8.54
C PHE A 202 -4.84 -0.40 -9.42
N VAL A 203 -4.59 -0.52 -10.73
CA VAL A 203 -5.45 0.03 -11.78
C VAL A 203 -5.78 -1.07 -12.77
N ILE A 204 -7.06 -1.19 -13.13
CA ILE A 204 -7.55 -2.17 -14.12
C ILE A 204 -7.22 -1.70 -15.54
#